data_AF-A0A2G2M877-F1
#
_entry.id   AF-A0A2G2M877-F1
#
_cell.length_a   1.000
_cell.length_b   1.000
_cell.length_c   1.000
_cell.angle_alpha   90.00
_cell.angle_beta   90.00
_cell.angle_gamma   90.00
#
_symmetry.space_group_name_H-M   'P 1'
#
loop_
_entity.id
_entity.type
_entity.pdbx_description
1 polymer ?
#
loop_
_entity_poly.entity_id
_entity_poly.type
_entity_poly.pdbx_seq_one_letter_code
_entity_poly.pdbx_strand_id
1 'polypeptide(L)'
;MYFKFTDLSLVAASLVLIGCGGGGTSSDASTGGVVASGNTSSTKNITITDDYQVESLGLTNTISVTVNLGNTPKSLYILLSNYHETQSASSSITHNKTVAIQESKEIVDTLSSKQTKALHAHASIQEFNKNSKKFFKKNTVSSENLQAKGVAISTVSKKDILGENQPFYLTEDTTTPTQATARRVDSNISTPFGLKTLNIWVSDDSFGLGCVKSKCVTQIMVDALASTFLQAGADNDIYDWVTNIYGEEWNVDAQAKYSNLITANDEITILLTDIDNDNSTNGGVIGFFFSKDNFKRTSISGSNERVMFYADAVLFANNDNATWTIDDFWPKEMVSTLAHEFEHMIHYYQKQVLLDTETETWISEMLAETTEDLIATKIGHTGPRGVDPLDGSAGNTGNTQGRYPLFNQNNTLSLTEWTGQLKDYSKVNAFGTFLIRNYGGAKVLRDVMYNTLSDENAVLSAVSQSVNGTGKTFDDLLKEWGIAVLLSDNENLQNQPAYNTGDFTQDTYNSSTYELGSINFFNYSPAPTIFTSAGTVAAQGNYYYKVGDNLTGTVTIDLTLNGTTEATLIAK
;
A
#
# COMPACT_ATOMS: atom_id res chain seq x y z
N MET A 1 -0.24 25.78 -56.22
CA MET A 1 0.55 26.90 -55.69
C MET A 1 1.70 26.28 -54.91
N TYR A 2 2.89 26.27 -55.51
CA TYR A 2 4.14 25.72 -54.97
C TYR A 2 4.77 26.75 -54.03
N PHE A 3 5.45 26.32 -52.96
CA PHE A 3 6.86 26.65 -52.69
C PHE A 3 7.45 25.71 -51.61
N LYS A 4 8.60 25.11 -51.96
CA LYS A 4 9.63 24.48 -51.09
C LYS A 4 10.36 25.56 -50.29
N PHE A 5 10.93 25.32 -49.10
CA PHE A 5 12.23 24.71 -48.74
C PHE A 5 12.37 24.97 -47.20
N THR A 6 13.15 24.30 -46.34
CA THR A 6 14.57 23.87 -46.36
C THR A 6 14.83 22.95 -45.14
N ASP A 7 15.80 22.04 -45.30
CA ASP A 7 16.53 21.33 -44.23
C ASP A 7 17.18 22.27 -43.19
N LEU A 8 17.34 21.79 -41.94
CA LEU A 8 18.49 22.19 -41.12
C LEU A 8 18.93 21.10 -40.12
N SER A 9 20.06 20.49 -40.50
CA SER A 9 21.15 19.87 -39.73
C SER A 9 21.02 19.59 -38.23
N LEU A 10 21.24 18.31 -37.91
CA LEU A 10 21.74 17.75 -36.66
C LEU A 10 23.10 18.39 -36.28
N VAL A 11 23.18 19.05 -35.12
CA VAL A 11 24.45 19.46 -34.52
C VAL A 11 24.84 18.45 -33.45
N ALA A 12 25.79 17.57 -33.81
CA ALA A 12 26.51 16.74 -32.85
C ALA A 12 27.58 17.61 -32.17
N ALA A 13 27.31 18.04 -30.93
CA ALA A 13 28.31 18.68 -30.09
C ALA A 13 29.23 17.60 -29.49
N SER A 14 30.41 17.47 -30.08
CA SER A 14 31.54 16.73 -29.51
C SER A 14 32.09 17.54 -28.33
N LEU A 15 31.93 17.05 -27.11
CA LEU A 15 32.65 17.58 -25.95
C LEU A 15 33.78 16.61 -25.58
N VAL A 16 34.99 17.16 -25.74
CA VAL A 16 36.28 16.54 -25.49
C VAL A 16 36.43 16.23 -24.01
N LEU A 17 36.60 14.95 -23.69
CA LEU A 17 37.12 14.47 -22.42
C LEU A 17 38.59 14.92 -22.28
N ILE A 18 38.87 15.76 -21.29
CA ILE A 18 40.22 15.94 -20.76
C ILE A 18 40.32 15.06 -19.51
N GLY A 19 41.11 13.99 -19.64
CA GLY A 19 41.47 13.12 -18.54
C GLY A 19 42.64 13.68 -17.72
N CYS A 20 42.49 13.59 -16.40
CA CYS A 20 43.52 13.20 -15.44
C CYS A 20 42.79 12.16 -14.54
N GLY A 21 43.23 10.93 -14.32
CA GLY A 21 44.58 10.37 -14.40
C GLY A 21 45.09 10.06 -12.99
N GLY A 22 44.70 8.89 -12.45
CA GLY A 22 45.28 8.27 -11.25
C GLY A 22 44.22 7.99 -10.16
N GLY A 23 44.00 6.77 -9.64
CA GLY A 23 44.66 5.49 -9.81
C GLY A 23 44.47 4.66 -8.54
N GLY A 24 44.00 3.41 -8.68
CA GLY A 24 43.90 2.40 -7.60
C GLY A 24 42.68 2.58 -6.69
N THR A 25 41.91 1.57 -6.29
CA THR A 25 42.13 0.13 -6.21
C THR A 25 40.78 -0.58 -6.12
N SER A 26 40.73 -1.78 -6.68
CA SER A 26 39.70 -2.79 -6.48
C SER A 26 39.48 -3.17 -5.00
N SER A 27 38.23 -3.34 -4.60
CA SER A 27 37.80 -4.26 -3.53
C SER A 27 36.31 -4.56 -3.76
N ASP A 28 36.00 -5.69 -4.38
CA ASP A 28 35.62 -6.94 -3.70
C ASP A 28 34.39 -6.76 -2.80
N ALA A 29 33.31 -7.39 -3.24
CA ALA A 29 32.24 -7.86 -2.39
C ALA A 29 32.84 -8.81 -1.34
N SER A 30 32.75 -8.46 -0.06
CA SER A 30 33.00 -9.39 1.03
C SER A 30 31.95 -9.21 2.12
N THR A 31 31.05 -10.19 2.18
CA THR A 31 30.60 -10.88 3.39
C THR A 31 31.13 -10.37 4.72
N GLY A 32 30.20 -10.05 5.64
CA GLY A 32 30.28 -10.21 7.09
C GLY A 32 31.66 -10.12 7.73
N GLY A 33 32.02 -8.93 8.20
CA GLY A 33 33.10 -8.72 9.15
C GLY A 33 32.62 -7.82 10.29
N VAL A 34 32.49 -8.40 11.48
CA VAL A 34 32.25 -7.66 12.73
C VAL A 34 33.42 -6.70 12.94
N VAL A 35 33.20 -5.41 12.71
CA VAL A 35 34.13 -4.34 13.09
C VAL A 35 33.99 -4.12 14.60
N ALA A 36 35.12 -4.07 15.29
CA ALA A 36 35.21 -3.92 16.74
C ALA A 36 34.38 -2.73 17.26
N SER A 37 33.55 -2.97 18.30
CA SER A 37 32.76 -1.96 18.98
C SER A 37 33.66 -1.02 19.81
N GLY A 38 34.23 -0.02 19.15
CA GLY A 38 34.72 1.18 19.85
C GLY A 38 33.51 2.01 20.28
N ASN A 39 33.45 2.40 21.55
CA ASN A 39 32.40 3.30 22.04
C ASN A 39 32.59 4.68 21.38
N THR A 40 31.77 5.01 20.39
CA THR A 40 31.91 6.25 19.61
C THR A 40 31.19 7.41 20.29
N SER A 41 31.75 8.62 20.19
CA SER A 41 31.17 9.82 20.81
C SER A 41 31.22 11.00 19.85
N SER A 42 30.19 11.85 19.87
CA SER A 42 30.17 13.10 19.12
C SER A 42 29.62 14.25 19.95
N THR A 43 30.10 15.46 19.66
CA THR A 43 29.58 16.71 20.23
C THR A 43 29.15 17.64 19.11
N LYS A 44 27.93 18.16 19.18
CA LYS A 44 27.35 19.04 18.15
C LYS A 44 26.86 20.36 18.76
N ASN A 45 27.04 21.45 18.04
CA ASN A 45 26.46 22.76 18.36
C ASN A 45 25.57 23.18 17.20
N ILE A 46 24.27 23.34 17.45
CA ILE A 46 23.27 23.62 16.44
C ILE A 46 22.59 24.93 16.81
N THR A 47 22.40 25.81 15.83
CA THR A 47 21.60 27.02 15.98
C THR A 47 20.34 26.86 15.15
N ILE A 48 19.18 27.08 15.76
CA ILE A 48 17.89 27.03 15.08
C ILE A 48 17.55 28.44 14.62
N THR A 49 17.44 28.64 13.31
CA THR A 49 17.13 29.94 12.70
C THR A 49 15.79 29.98 12.00
N ASP A 50 15.31 28.81 11.60
CA ASP A 50 14.17 28.69 10.69
C ASP A 50 12.87 28.35 11.44
N ASP A 51 11.75 28.47 10.74
CA ASP A 51 10.43 28.15 11.31
C ASP A 51 10.32 26.66 11.67
N TYR A 52 10.95 25.80 10.87
CA TYR A 52 11.26 24.44 11.24
C TYR A 52 12.71 24.14 10.82
N GLN A 53 13.39 23.23 11.50
CA GLN A 53 14.74 22.81 11.14
C GLN A 53 14.97 21.35 11.52
N VAL A 54 15.58 20.61 10.61
CA VAL A 54 15.88 19.18 10.77
C VAL A 54 17.38 18.99 10.67
N GLU A 55 17.98 18.34 11.65
CA GLU A 55 19.43 18.13 11.73
C GLU A 55 19.76 16.69 12.12
N SER A 56 20.49 15.98 11.26
CA SER A 56 21.01 14.66 11.63
C SER A 56 22.05 14.78 12.74
N LEU A 57 21.82 14.07 13.84
CA LEU A 57 22.79 13.92 14.93
C LEU A 57 23.71 12.72 14.70
N GLY A 58 23.29 11.74 13.90
CA GLY A 58 24.10 10.59 13.46
C GLY A 58 23.91 9.35 14.33
N LEU A 59 24.80 8.38 14.14
CA LEU A 59 24.71 7.00 14.68
C LEU A 59 25.64 6.73 15.88
N THR A 60 26.41 7.72 16.37
CA THR A 60 27.42 7.45 17.40
C THR A 60 26.80 6.99 18.73
N ASN A 61 27.50 6.12 19.47
CA ASN A 61 26.99 5.55 20.73
C ASN A 61 26.65 6.60 21.78
N THR A 62 27.37 7.72 21.81
CA THR A 62 27.08 8.85 22.68
C THR A 62 27.06 10.14 21.88
N ILE A 63 26.04 10.97 22.09
CA ILE A 63 25.89 12.26 21.42
C ILE A 63 25.59 13.31 22.47
N SER A 64 26.41 14.37 22.54
CA SER A 64 26.09 15.57 23.31
C SER A 64 25.81 16.72 22.35
N VAL A 65 24.59 17.26 22.36
CA VAL A 65 24.21 18.38 21.49
C VAL A 65 23.79 19.60 22.30
N THR A 66 24.33 20.75 21.91
CA THR A 66 23.87 22.06 22.41
C THR A 66 23.08 22.75 21.30
N VAL A 67 21.80 22.97 21.55
CA VAL A 67 20.86 23.60 20.62
C VAL A 67 20.58 25.02 21.09
N ASN A 68 20.84 26.01 20.23
CA ASN A 68 20.52 27.41 20.47
C ASN A 68 19.25 27.80 19.70
N LEU A 69 18.16 28.02 20.44
CA LEU A 69 16.85 28.39 19.90
C LEU A 69 16.64 29.90 19.78
N GLY A 70 17.57 30.71 20.27
CA GLY A 70 17.38 32.16 20.37
C GLY A 70 16.17 32.52 21.24
N ASN A 71 15.43 33.56 20.84
CA ASN A 71 14.29 34.08 21.59
C ASN A 71 12.93 33.63 21.05
N THR A 72 12.91 32.96 19.89
CA THR A 72 11.67 32.47 19.28
C THR A 72 11.33 31.12 19.91
N PRO A 73 10.17 30.96 20.56
CA PRO A 73 9.78 29.69 21.15
C PRO A 73 9.68 28.59 20.09
N LYS A 74 10.25 27.41 20.40
CA LYS A 74 10.18 26.22 19.54
C LYS A 74 9.82 24.98 20.33
N SER A 75 9.14 24.06 19.67
CA SER A 75 8.98 22.68 20.12
C SER A 75 10.16 21.87 19.57
N LEU A 76 10.80 21.08 20.44
CA LEU A 76 12.01 20.35 20.10
C LEU A 76 11.78 18.85 20.28
N TYR A 77 12.15 18.09 19.25
CA TYR A 77 11.97 16.65 19.18
C TYR A 77 13.30 15.97 18.81
N ILE A 78 13.44 14.73 19.27
CA ILE A 78 14.43 13.77 18.79
C ILE A 78 13.67 12.62 18.14
N LEU A 79 13.86 12.46 16.84
CA LEU A 79 13.46 11.25 16.11
C LEU A 79 14.61 10.25 16.22
N LEU A 80 14.30 9.03 16.66
CA LEU A 80 15.23 7.91 16.62
C LEU A 80 14.75 6.90 15.57
N SER A 81 15.60 6.61 14.58
CA SER A 81 15.30 5.65 13.51
C SER A 81 16.27 4.49 13.62
N ASN A 82 15.76 3.26 13.82
CA ASN A 82 16.61 2.09 13.98
C ASN A 82 16.80 1.35 12.64
N TYR A 83 18.03 1.32 12.16
CA TYR A 83 18.41 0.74 10.88
C TYR A 83 18.69 -0.76 10.93
N HIS A 84 18.60 -1.37 12.12
CA HIS A 84 18.73 -2.80 12.23
C HIS A 84 17.43 -3.49 11.75
N GLU A 85 17.57 -4.50 10.88
CA GLU A 85 16.45 -5.27 10.29
C GLU A 85 15.60 -6.02 11.33
N THR A 86 16.23 -6.69 12.31
CA THR A 86 15.52 -7.59 13.24
C THR A 86 15.67 -7.27 14.73
N GLN A 87 16.58 -6.39 15.12
CA GLN A 87 16.87 -6.12 16.53
C GLN A 87 16.40 -4.74 16.97
N SER A 88 15.54 -4.71 17.98
CA SER A 88 15.16 -3.49 18.67
C SER A 88 16.33 -2.93 19.49
N ALA A 89 16.31 -1.61 19.70
CA ALA A 89 17.39 -0.86 20.30
C ALA A 89 16.89 0.00 21.46
N SER A 90 17.44 -0.18 22.66
CA SER A 90 17.16 0.75 23.76
C SER A 90 18.03 2.01 23.64
N SER A 91 17.44 3.15 23.99
CA SER A 91 18.11 4.44 24.02
C SER A 91 18.01 5.06 25.42
N SER A 92 18.94 5.95 25.76
CA SER A 92 18.81 6.86 26.91
C SER A 92 18.89 8.29 26.44
N ILE A 93 18.00 9.16 26.94
CA ILE A 93 17.96 10.58 26.61
C ILE A 93 17.90 11.36 27.90
N THR A 94 18.78 12.35 28.06
CA THR A 94 18.73 13.32 29.16
C THR A 94 18.89 14.74 28.62
N HIS A 95 18.20 15.70 29.22
CA HIS A 95 18.31 17.10 28.80
C HIS A 95 18.07 18.06 29.97
N ASN A 96 18.54 19.31 29.81
CA ASN A 96 18.53 20.33 30.87
C ASN A 96 17.23 21.15 30.99
N LYS A 97 16.23 20.91 30.14
CA LYS A 97 14.91 21.57 30.20
C LYS A 97 13.87 20.62 30.79
N THR A 98 12.89 21.16 31.50
CA THR A 98 11.78 20.37 32.04
C THR A 98 10.74 20.19 30.94
N VAL A 99 10.34 18.94 30.68
CA VAL A 99 9.19 18.65 29.83
C VAL A 99 7.94 19.23 30.53
N ALA A 100 7.20 20.12 29.86
CA ALA A 100 5.82 20.38 30.27
C ALA A 100 5.04 19.08 29.98
N ILE A 101 4.71 18.33 31.04
CA ILE A 101 3.95 17.08 30.91
C ILE A 101 2.54 17.45 30.43
N GLN A 102 2.33 17.53 29.13
CA GLN A 102 1.02 17.16 28.60
C GLN A 102 1.03 15.65 28.58
N GLU A 103 0.37 15.05 29.58
CA GLU A 103 0.06 13.63 29.55
C GLU A 103 -0.66 13.34 28.23
N SER A 104 0.05 12.77 27.25
CA SER A 104 -0.63 11.85 26.35
C SER A 104 -1.08 10.73 27.27
N LYS A 105 -2.36 10.76 27.66
CA LYS A 105 -2.97 9.64 28.36
C LYS A 105 -2.54 8.39 27.60
N GLU A 106 -2.01 7.39 28.30
CA GLU A 106 -2.24 6.03 27.87
C GLU A 106 -3.75 5.93 27.66
N ILE A 107 -4.17 6.01 26.40
CA ILE A 107 -5.52 5.60 26.04
C ILE A 107 -5.44 4.10 26.18
N VAL A 108 -5.76 3.62 27.37
CA VAL A 108 -6.26 2.27 27.59
C VAL A 108 -7.24 2.01 26.45
N ASP A 109 -6.97 0.95 25.71
CA ASP A 109 -7.74 0.34 24.62
C ASP A 109 -9.26 0.59 24.71
N THR A 110 -9.69 1.82 24.39
CA THR A 110 -11.09 2.28 24.53
C THR A 110 -11.60 3.00 23.30
N LEU A 111 -10.80 3.08 22.22
CA LEU A 111 -11.32 3.20 20.86
C LEU A 111 -11.87 1.85 20.37
N SER A 112 -12.73 1.25 21.21
CA SER A 112 -13.73 0.25 20.84
C SER A 112 -15.10 0.92 20.65
N SER A 113 -15.14 2.23 20.38
CA SER A 113 -16.40 2.92 20.10
C SER A 113 -16.86 2.61 18.68
N LYS A 114 -17.58 1.50 18.53
CA LYS A 114 -18.47 1.20 17.39
C LYS A 114 -17.84 1.27 15.99
N GLN A 115 -16.54 1.03 15.83
CA GLN A 115 -16.03 0.66 14.51
C GLN A 115 -16.47 -0.79 14.24
N THR A 116 -17.42 -0.92 13.33
CA THR A 116 -17.76 -2.15 12.62
C THR A 116 -16.46 -2.85 12.22
N LYS A 117 -16.28 -4.10 12.66
CA LYS A 117 -15.04 -4.85 12.39
C LYS A 117 -15.06 -5.34 10.95
N ALA A 118 -14.77 -4.47 9.99
CA ALA A 118 -14.31 -4.92 8.69
C ALA A 118 -13.00 -5.68 8.91
N LEU A 119 -13.00 -6.97 8.57
CA LEU A 119 -11.82 -7.82 8.59
C LEU A 119 -11.35 -8.00 7.15
N HIS A 120 -10.04 -8.02 6.94
CA HIS A 120 -9.45 -8.49 5.68
C HIS A 120 -9.63 -9.99 5.52
N ALA A 121 -9.26 -10.52 4.35
CA ALA A 121 -9.26 -11.95 4.06
C ALA A 121 -8.70 -12.80 5.21
N HIS A 122 -9.23 -14.01 5.40
CA HIS A 122 -8.70 -14.94 6.42
C HIS A 122 -7.20 -15.16 6.25
N ALA A 123 -6.50 -15.34 7.38
CA ALA A 123 -5.05 -15.58 7.38
C ALA A 123 -4.64 -16.79 6.52
N SER A 124 -5.49 -17.80 6.39
CA SER A 124 -5.26 -18.95 5.49
C SER A 124 -5.24 -18.56 4.02
N ILE A 125 -6.08 -17.62 3.59
CA ILE A 125 -6.13 -17.12 2.21
C ILE A 125 -4.88 -16.29 1.92
N GLN A 126 -4.50 -15.39 2.84
CA GLN A 126 -3.27 -14.60 2.72
C GLN A 126 -2.05 -15.52 2.64
N GLU A 127 -1.97 -16.53 3.51
CA GLU A 127 -0.88 -17.51 3.52
C GLU A 127 -0.85 -18.34 2.23
N PHE A 128 -2.00 -18.72 1.69
CA PHE A 128 -2.05 -19.39 0.39
C PHE A 128 -1.54 -18.48 -0.73
N ASN A 129 -2.06 -17.25 -0.84
CA ASN A 129 -1.69 -16.30 -1.88
C ASN A 129 -0.19 -15.99 -1.85
N LYS A 130 0.37 -15.82 -0.64
CA LYS A 130 1.81 -15.60 -0.43
C LYS A 130 2.66 -16.78 -0.91
N ASN A 131 2.24 -18.01 -0.63
CA ASN A 131 3.02 -19.21 -0.89
C ASN A 131 2.55 -19.99 -2.12
N SER A 132 1.74 -19.39 -2.98
CA SER A 132 1.05 -20.05 -4.09
C SER A 132 2.05 -20.67 -5.09
N LYS A 133 3.25 -20.10 -5.19
CA LYS A 133 4.35 -20.55 -6.04
C LYS A 133 4.74 -22.02 -5.81
N LYS A 134 4.59 -22.53 -4.58
CA LYS A 134 4.86 -23.95 -4.27
C LYS A 134 3.98 -24.92 -5.07
N PHE A 135 2.85 -24.45 -5.60
CA PHE A 135 1.94 -25.23 -6.42
C PHE A 135 2.22 -25.11 -7.92
N PHE A 136 3.09 -24.21 -8.38
CA PHE A 136 3.37 -24.01 -9.80
C PHE A 136 4.10 -25.21 -10.44
N LYS A 137 3.60 -25.67 -11.61
CA LYS A 137 4.21 -26.73 -12.41
C LYS A 137 4.72 -26.17 -13.74
N LYS A 138 5.99 -25.76 -13.75
CA LYS A 138 6.68 -25.19 -14.93
C LYS A 138 6.52 -26.11 -16.14
N ASN A 139 6.22 -25.53 -17.29
CA ASN A 139 6.23 -26.27 -18.55
C ASN A 139 7.67 -26.70 -18.87
N THR A 140 7.93 -28.01 -18.98
CA THR A 140 9.26 -28.59 -19.27
C THR A 140 9.62 -28.58 -20.76
N VAL A 141 9.01 -27.72 -21.57
CA VAL A 141 9.31 -27.66 -23.01
C VAL A 141 10.62 -26.88 -23.19
N SER A 142 11.72 -27.61 -23.41
CA SER A 142 13.01 -27.07 -23.83
C SER A 142 12.84 -26.22 -25.10
N SER A 143 13.51 -25.08 -25.15
CA SER A 143 13.50 -24.08 -26.23
C SER A 143 13.95 -24.58 -27.63
N GLU A 144 14.24 -25.87 -27.80
CA GLU A 144 14.69 -26.46 -29.06
C GLU A 144 13.58 -27.10 -29.93
N ASN A 145 12.32 -27.17 -29.47
CA ASN A 145 11.22 -27.81 -30.22
C ASN A 145 10.00 -26.91 -30.49
N LEU A 146 10.22 -25.61 -30.71
CA LEU A 146 9.17 -24.67 -31.13
C LEU A 146 8.87 -24.69 -32.65
N GLN A 147 9.34 -25.70 -33.39
CA GLN A 147 8.86 -25.96 -34.75
C GLN A 147 8.14 -27.29 -34.81
N ALA A 148 6.86 -27.21 -35.20
CA ALA A 148 5.98 -28.31 -35.54
C ALA A 148 5.56 -29.25 -34.39
N LYS A 149 4.65 -28.77 -33.55
CA LYS A 149 3.48 -29.56 -33.14
C LYS A 149 2.33 -28.60 -32.90
N GLY A 150 1.34 -28.63 -33.81
CA GLY A 150 0.04 -28.02 -33.55
C GLY A 150 -0.53 -28.68 -32.30
N VAL A 151 -0.32 -28.04 -31.16
CA VAL A 151 -0.95 -28.41 -29.90
C VAL A 151 -2.43 -28.18 -30.12
N ALA A 152 -3.21 -29.26 -30.04
CA ALA A 152 -4.67 -29.17 -30.01
C ALA A 152 -5.03 -28.11 -28.96
N ILE A 153 -5.62 -27.01 -29.43
CA ILE A 153 -6.13 -25.93 -28.60
C ILE A 153 -7.11 -26.60 -27.63
N SER A 154 -6.66 -26.76 -26.39
CA SER A 154 -7.50 -27.18 -25.27
C SER A 154 -8.72 -26.26 -25.28
N THR A 155 -9.89 -26.88 -25.23
CA THR A 155 -11.22 -26.27 -25.29
C THR A 155 -11.25 -24.89 -24.66
N VAL A 156 -11.65 -23.89 -25.44
CA VAL A 156 -12.04 -22.56 -24.98
C VAL A 156 -12.84 -22.73 -23.68
N SER A 157 -12.33 -22.15 -22.59
CA SER A 157 -13.05 -22.04 -21.33
C SER A 157 -14.49 -21.64 -21.62
N LYS A 158 -15.45 -22.38 -21.06
CA LYS A 158 -16.87 -22.12 -21.28
C LYS A 158 -17.15 -20.72 -20.74
N LYS A 159 -17.46 -19.77 -21.64
CA LYS A 159 -17.88 -18.43 -21.26
C LYS A 159 -19.14 -18.49 -20.41
N ASP A 160 -19.21 -17.64 -19.41
CA ASP A 160 -20.39 -17.54 -18.55
C ASP A 160 -21.61 -17.08 -19.34
N ILE A 161 -22.78 -17.59 -18.94
CA ILE A 161 -24.06 -17.25 -19.56
C ILE A 161 -24.98 -16.67 -18.49
N LEU A 162 -25.67 -15.58 -18.80
CA LEU A 162 -26.66 -14.98 -17.91
C LEU A 162 -27.71 -16.02 -17.48
N GLY A 163 -27.96 -16.13 -16.18
CA GLY A 163 -28.89 -17.09 -15.60
C GLY A 163 -28.34 -18.52 -15.46
N GLU A 164 -27.09 -18.77 -15.84
CA GLU A 164 -26.41 -20.03 -15.52
C GLU A 164 -26.33 -20.22 -14.00
N ASN A 165 -26.47 -21.46 -13.55
CA ASN A 165 -26.46 -21.85 -12.14
C ASN A 165 -25.42 -22.96 -11.92
N GLN A 166 -24.56 -22.79 -10.92
CA GLN A 166 -23.51 -23.76 -10.60
C GLN A 166 -22.98 -23.62 -9.16
N PRO A 167 -22.34 -24.67 -8.60
CA PRO A 167 -21.58 -24.54 -7.37
C PRO A 167 -20.30 -23.72 -7.56
N PHE A 168 -20.03 -22.84 -6.58
CA PHE A 168 -18.72 -22.25 -6.32
C PHE A 168 -18.15 -22.83 -5.02
N TYR A 169 -16.85 -23.06 -4.99
CA TYR A 169 -16.14 -23.59 -3.82
C TYR A 169 -15.41 -22.46 -3.10
N LEU A 170 -15.67 -22.31 -1.79
CA LEU A 170 -15.11 -21.24 -0.96
C LEU A 170 -13.74 -21.64 -0.34
N THR A 171 -13.40 -22.93 -0.36
CA THR A 171 -12.18 -23.49 0.24
C THR A 171 -11.25 -24.10 -0.83
N GLU A 172 -10.05 -24.53 -0.44
CA GLU A 172 -9.09 -25.23 -1.33
C GLU A 172 -9.58 -26.59 -1.82
N ASP A 173 -10.64 -27.12 -1.21
CA ASP A 173 -11.32 -28.35 -1.57
C ASP A 173 -12.81 -28.11 -1.87
N THR A 174 -13.55 -29.19 -2.09
CA THR A 174 -14.98 -29.10 -2.44
C THR A 174 -15.91 -29.14 -1.23
N THR A 175 -15.42 -28.92 0.00
CA THR A 175 -16.19 -29.15 1.23
C THR A 175 -17.18 -28.04 1.55
N THR A 176 -16.89 -26.80 1.15
CA THR A 176 -17.78 -25.65 1.39
C THR A 176 -18.25 -25.06 0.04
N PRO A 177 -19.24 -25.69 -0.63
CA PRO A 177 -19.84 -25.14 -1.83
C PRO A 177 -20.96 -24.13 -1.50
N THR A 178 -21.14 -23.16 -2.39
CA THR A 178 -22.35 -22.31 -2.45
C THR A 178 -22.95 -22.42 -3.86
N GLN A 179 -24.28 -22.58 -3.97
CA GLN A 179 -24.95 -22.51 -5.27
C GLN A 179 -25.15 -21.06 -5.64
N ALA A 180 -24.74 -20.67 -6.84
CA ALA A 180 -24.86 -19.30 -7.31
C ALA A 180 -25.39 -19.26 -8.74
N THR A 181 -26.05 -18.16 -9.06
CA THR A 181 -26.56 -17.88 -10.40
C THR A 181 -25.91 -16.62 -10.97
N ALA A 182 -25.52 -16.65 -12.24
CA ALA A 182 -25.02 -15.48 -12.97
C ALA A 182 -26.14 -14.44 -13.10
N ARG A 183 -26.01 -13.30 -12.42
CA ARG A 183 -27.00 -12.21 -12.42
C ARG A 183 -26.66 -11.09 -13.40
N ARG A 184 -25.39 -11.01 -13.83
CA ARG A 184 -24.95 -10.09 -14.89
C ARG A 184 -23.76 -10.68 -15.65
N VAL A 185 -23.76 -10.48 -16.96
CA VAL A 185 -22.68 -10.87 -17.89
C VAL A 185 -22.56 -9.74 -18.91
N ASP A 186 -21.51 -8.93 -18.76
CA ASP A 186 -21.24 -7.81 -19.66
C ASP A 186 -20.02 -8.13 -20.52
N SER A 187 -20.26 -8.57 -21.75
CA SER A 187 -19.19 -9.01 -22.66
C SER A 187 -18.70 -7.92 -23.60
N ASN A 188 -17.46 -8.08 -24.07
CA ASN A 188 -16.81 -7.22 -25.06
C ASN A 188 -16.64 -5.77 -24.57
N ILE A 189 -16.37 -5.59 -23.28
CA ILE A 189 -15.97 -4.31 -22.73
C ILE A 189 -14.55 -4.03 -23.21
N SER A 190 -14.35 -2.93 -23.94
CA SER A 190 -13.05 -2.56 -24.47
C SER A 190 -12.20 -1.93 -23.37
N THR A 191 -11.02 -2.51 -23.12
CA THR A 191 -10.03 -1.98 -22.18
C THR A 191 -8.68 -1.81 -22.90
N PRO A 192 -7.67 -1.16 -22.28
CA PRO A 192 -6.31 -1.12 -22.81
C PRO A 192 -5.68 -2.51 -23.02
N PHE A 193 -6.21 -3.55 -22.36
CA PHE A 193 -5.74 -4.93 -22.42
C PHE A 193 -6.63 -5.84 -23.28
N GLY A 194 -7.50 -5.26 -24.12
CA GLY A 194 -8.35 -5.98 -25.04
C GLY A 194 -9.81 -6.03 -24.61
N LEU A 195 -10.56 -7.00 -25.15
CA LEU A 195 -11.98 -7.17 -24.83
C LEU A 195 -12.13 -8.03 -23.59
N LYS A 196 -12.67 -7.46 -22.52
CA LYS A 196 -12.95 -8.15 -21.26
C LYS A 196 -14.44 -8.44 -21.11
N THR A 197 -14.76 -9.36 -20.21
CA THR A 197 -16.12 -9.71 -19.81
C THR A 197 -16.22 -9.69 -18.29
N LEU A 198 -17.17 -8.93 -17.74
CA LEU A 198 -17.49 -8.95 -16.31
C LEU A 198 -18.65 -9.88 -16.04
N ASN A 199 -18.47 -10.81 -15.10
CA ASN A 199 -19.50 -11.72 -14.63
C ASN A 199 -19.80 -11.46 -13.14
N ILE A 200 -21.04 -11.16 -12.79
CA ILE A 200 -21.47 -11.07 -11.38
C ILE A 200 -22.38 -12.25 -11.08
N TRP A 201 -21.90 -13.09 -10.16
CA TRP A 201 -22.62 -14.23 -9.62
C TRP A 201 -23.11 -13.90 -8.22
N VAL A 202 -24.31 -14.34 -7.88
CA VAL A 202 -24.85 -14.17 -6.53
C VAL A 202 -25.32 -15.52 -6.01
N SER A 203 -24.95 -15.85 -4.78
CA SER A 203 -25.43 -17.05 -4.12
C SER A 203 -26.97 -17.04 -4.08
N ASP A 204 -27.58 -18.19 -4.38
CA ASP A 204 -29.03 -18.27 -4.56
C ASP A 204 -29.80 -17.95 -3.27
N ASP A 205 -29.18 -18.23 -2.14
CA ASP A 205 -29.68 -17.94 -0.79
C ASP A 205 -29.55 -16.46 -0.39
N SER A 206 -28.89 -15.63 -1.19
CA SER A 206 -28.68 -14.19 -0.92
C SER A 206 -29.37 -13.26 -1.92
N PHE A 207 -30.10 -13.77 -2.92
CA PHE A 207 -30.66 -12.96 -4.01
C PHE A 207 -32.19 -12.93 -4.09
N GLY A 208 -32.76 -11.73 -4.16
CA GLY A 208 -34.16 -11.51 -4.52
C GLY A 208 -35.16 -12.26 -3.65
N LEU A 209 -36.23 -12.81 -4.27
CA LEU A 209 -37.30 -13.53 -3.56
C LEU A 209 -36.86 -14.87 -2.96
N GLY A 210 -35.74 -15.44 -3.41
CA GLY A 210 -35.17 -16.68 -2.89
C GLY A 210 -34.22 -16.47 -1.71
N CYS A 211 -33.92 -15.20 -1.37
CA CYS A 211 -33.02 -14.84 -0.32
C CYS A 211 -33.55 -15.25 1.07
N VAL A 212 -32.68 -15.85 1.87
CA VAL A 212 -32.93 -16.23 3.28
C VAL A 212 -31.97 -15.53 4.25
N LYS A 213 -31.08 -14.67 3.73
CA LYS A 213 -30.17 -13.83 4.52
C LYS A 213 -30.88 -12.62 5.14
N SER A 214 -30.22 -11.99 6.10
CA SER A 214 -30.71 -10.81 6.83
C SER A 214 -30.84 -9.58 5.93
N LYS A 215 -30.00 -9.50 4.90
CA LYS A 215 -30.05 -8.53 3.81
C LYS A 215 -29.95 -9.27 2.49
N CYS A 216 -30.66 -8.78 1.48
CA CYS A 216 -30.82 -9.48 0.21
C CYS A 216 -30.31 -8.63 -0.93
N VAL A 217 -29.41 -9.20 -1.72
CA VAL A 217 -28.93 -8.61 -2.95
C VAL A 217 -30.08 -8.52 -3.95
N THR A 218 -30.19 -7.38 -4.61
CA THR A 218 -31.17 -7.11 -5.66
C THR A 218 -30.48 -6.87 -6.99
N GLN A 219 -31.24 -6.90 -8.10
CA GLN A 219 -30.66 -6.60 -9.41
C GLN A 219 -30.08 -5.18 -9.48
N ILE A 220 -30.70 -4.19 -8.81
CA ILE A 220 -30.20 -2.81 -8.76
C ILE A 220 -28.80 -2.76 -8.14
N MET A 221 -28.57 -3.55 -7.09
CA MET A 221 -27.26 -3.63 -6.41
C MET A 221 -26.20 -4.29 -7.30
N VAL A 222 -26.56 -5.39 -7.97
CA VAL A 222 -25.71 -6.04 -8.98
C VAL A 222 -25.35 -5.05 -10.09
N ASP A 223 -26.32 -4.25 -10.52
CA ASP A 223 -26.10 -3.33 -11.63
C ASP A 223 -25.19 -2.16 -11.26
N ALA A 224 -25.35 -1.65 -10.03
CA ALA A 224 -24.46 -0.64 -9.47
C ALA A 224 -23.04 -1.18 -9.30
N LEU A 225 -22.88 -2.40 -8.78
CA LEU A 225 -21.56 -3.02 -8.60
C LEU A 225 -20.78 -3.16 -9.91
N ALA A 226 -21.45 -3.66 -10.96
CA ALA A 226 -20.83 -3.77 -12.27
C ALA A 226 -20.38 -2.42 -12.83
N SER A 227 -21.22 -1.38 -12.66
CA SER A 227 -20.91 -0.04 -13.15
C SER A 227 -19.71 0.60 -12.44
N THR A 228 -19.44 0.21 -11.19
CA THR A 228 -18.30 0.71 -10.41
C THR A 228 -16.99 -0.02 -10.74
N PHE A 229 -17.07 -1.32 -11.07
CA PHE A 229 -15.88 -2.15 -11.24
C PHE A 229 -15.33 -2.16 -12.67
N LEU A 230 -16.16 -2.49 -13.66
CA LEU A 230 -15.76 -2.60 -15.07
C LEU A 230 -16.95 -2.28 -15.98
N GLN A 231 -16.89 -1.14 -16.64
CA GLN A 231 -17.87 -0.63 -17.60
C GLN A 231 -17.19 -0.13 -18.88
N ALA A 232 -18.00 0.16 -19.90
CA ALA A 232 -17.45 0.75 -21.13
C ALA A 232 -17.03 2.20 -20.88
N GLY A 233 -15.84 2.57 -21.33
CA GLY A 233 -15.28 3.89 -21.14
C GLY A 233 -13.78 3.81 -20.90
N ALA A 234 -13.21 4.95 -20.54
CA ALA A 234 -11.85 5.02 -20.02
C ALA A 234 -11.85 5.98 -18.83
N ASP A 235 -11.02 5.68 -17.84
CA ASP A 235 -10.87 6.44 -16.60
C ASP A 235 -12.20 6.61 -15.83
N ASN A 236 -13.09 5.62 -15.86
CA ASN A 236 -14.43 5.72 -15.25
C ASN A 236 -14.81 4.59 -14.29
N ASP A 237 -13.90 3.67 -13.97
CA ASP A 237 -14.14 2.58 -13.03
C ASP A 237 -12.85 2.08 -12.36
N ILE A 238 -13.01 1.18 -11.37
CA ILE A 238 -11.88 0.58 -10.65
C ILE A 238 -10.92 -0.12 -11.61
N TYR A 239 -11.43 -0.83 -12.62
CA TYR A 239 -10.59 -1.56 -13.55
C TYR A 239 -9.61 -0.62 -14.26
N ASP A 240 -10.11 0.48 -14.81
CA ASP A 240 -9.29 1.49 -15.46
C ASP A 240 -8.25 2.08 -14.50
N TRP A 241 -8.68 2.52 -13.31
CA TRP A 241 -7.81 3.23 -12.40
C TRP A 241 -6.69 2.37 -11.82
N VAL A 242 -6.98 1.10 -11.52
CA VAL A 242 -6.01 0.18 -10.92
C VAL A 242 -5.11 -0.44 -12.00
N THR A 243 -5.65 -0.86 -13.15
CA THR A 243 -4.81 -1.41 -14.23
C THR A 243 -3.95 -0.35 -14.91
N ASN A 244 -4.35 0.92 -14.90
CA ASN A 244 -3.51 2.04 -15.35
C ASN A 244 -2.18 2.11 -14.57
N ILE A 245 -2.19 1.70 -13.30
CA ILE A 245 -0.99 1.61 -12.44
C ILE A 245 -0.33 0.24 -12.63
N TYR A 246 -1.06 -0.83 -12.39
CA TYR A 246 -0.45 -2.14 -12.14
C TYR A 246 -0.45 -3.07 -13.35
N GLY A 247 -1.17 -2.73 -14.42
CA GLY A 247 -1.27 -3.56 -15.62
C GLY A 247 -2.40 -4.59 -15.53
N GLU A 248 -2.36 -5.53 -16.47
CA GLU A 248 -3.40 -6.54 -16.66
C GLU A 248 -3.48 -7.55 -15.52
N GLU A 249 -4.66 -8.12 -15.28
CA GLU A 249 -4.94 -9.08 -14.22
C GLU A 249 -4.59 -10.54 -14.58
N TRP A 250 -4.65 -10.90 -15.87
CA TRP A 250 -4.39 -12.26 -16.33
C TRP A 250 -4.32 -12.34 -17.86
N ASN A 251 -3.38 -13.11 -18.43
CA ASN A 251 -3.39 -13.44 -19.85
C ASN A 251 -2.80 -14.83 -20.17
N VAL A 252 -2.64 -15.11 -21.48
CA VAL A 252 -2.19 -16.40 -22.03
C VAL A 252 -0.81 -16.85 -21.53
N ASP A 253 0.04 -15.92 -21.07
CA ASP A 253 1.40 -16.19 -20.61
C ASP A 253 1.41 -17.04 -19.34
N ALA A 254 0.38 -16.96 -18.49
CA ALA A 254 0.27 -17.75 -17.27
C ALA A 254 0.33 -19.26 -17.57
N GLN A 255 -0.51 -19.73 -18.49
CA GLN A 255 -0.53 -21.14 -18.88
C GLN A 255 0.68 -21.52 -19.75
N ALA A 256 1.19 -20.57 -20.56
CA ALA A 256 2.41 -20.79 -21.33
C ALA A 256 3.63 -21.05 -20.43
N LYS A 257 3.64 -20.47 -19.22
CA LYS A 257 4.70 -20.67 -18.21
C LYS A 257 4.42 -21.87 -17.30
N TYR A 258 3.19 -22.07 -16.87
CA TYR A 258 2.81 -23.10 -15.89
C TYR A 258 1.62 -23.95 -16.37
N SER A 259 1.87 -25.24 -16.58
CA SER A 259 0.89 -26.22 -17.13
C SER A 259 -0.42 -26.32 -16.34
N ASN A 260 -0.36 -26.03 -15.05
CA ASN A 260 -1.45 -26.22 -14.12
C ASN A 260 -2.24 -24.96 -13.79
N LEU A 261 -1.92 -23.82 -14.41
CA LEU A 261 -2.74 -22.62 -14.35
C LEU A 261 -3.80 -22.63 -15.44
N ILE A 262 -4.91 -21.92 -15.19
CA ILE A 262 -6.02 -21.80 -16.14
C ILE A 262 -5.60 -21.05 -17.41
N THR A 263 -6.27 -21.37 -18.51
CA THR A 263 -6.13 -20.59 -19.76
C THR A 263 -6.86 -19.26 -19.61
N ALA A 264 -6.29 -18.18 -20.13
CA ALA A 264 -7.01 -16.91 -20.20
C ALA A 264 -8.27 -17.03 -21.06
N ASN A 265 -9.36 -16.45 -20.57
CA ASN A 265 -10.65 -16.37 -21.25
C ASN A 265 -11.22 -14.94 -21.27
N ASP A 266 -10.44 -13.97 -20.76
CA ASP A 266 -10.79 -12.55 -20.64
C ASP A 266 -12.04 -12.29 -19.79
N GLU A 267 -12.34 -13.19 -18.85
CA GLU A 267 -13.45 -13.05 -17.91
C GLU A 267 -12.96 -12.74 -16.50
N ILE A 268 -13.59 -11.76 -15.86
CA ILE A 268 -13.40 -11.42 -14.45
C ILE A 268 -14.73 -11.68 -13.74
N THR A 269 -14.68 -12.48 -12.68
CA THR A 269 -15.88 -12.90 -11.94
C THR A 269 -15.92 -12.26 -10.54
N ILE A 270 -17.06 -11.70 -10.14
CA ILE A 270 -17.34 -11.33 -8.75
C ILE A 270 -18.42 -12.26 -8.22
N LEU A 271 -18.13 -12.99 -7.14
CA LEU A 271 -19.11 -13.80 -6.42
C LEU A 271 -19.58 -13.05 -5.17
N LEU A 272 -20.84 -12.63 -5.16
CA LEU A 272 -21.53 -12.16 -3.97
C LEU A 272 -22.10 -13.38 -3.21
N THR A 273 -21.58 -13.63 -2.01
CA THR A 273 -22.01 -14.72 -1.12
C THR A 273 -21.90 -14.27 0.32
N ASP A 274 -22.67 -14.85 1.25
CA ASP A 274 -22.48 -14.64 2.69
C ASP A 274 -21.16 -15.30 3.11
N ILE A 275 -20.12 -14.49 3.32
CA ILE A 275 -18.78 -14.97 3.69
C ILE A 275 -18.86 -15.49 5.12
N ASP A 276 -18.18 -16.61 5.40
CA ASP A 276 -18.23 -17.33 6.68
C ASP A 276 -19.60 -17.87 7.08
N ASN A 277 -20.64 -17.63 6.25
CA ASN A 277 -22.02 -17.95 6.54
C ASN A 277 -22.46 -17.41 7.92
N ASP A 278 -22.03 -16.18 8.23
CA ASP A 278 -22.28 -15.52 9.52
C ASP A 278 -23.53 -14.64 9.51
N ASN A 279 -24.05 -14.33 8.31
CA ASN A 279 -25.22 -13.50 8.06
C ASN A 279 -25.13 -12.11 8.71
N SER A 280 -23.90 -11.60 8.86
CA SER A 280 -23.57 -10.40 9.62
C SER A 280 -23.91 -9.11 8.87
N THR A 281 -24.38 -8.11 9.62
CA THR A 281 -24.69 -6.77 9.10
C THR A 281 -23.85 -5.68 9.77
N ASN A 282 -22.81 -6.05 10.52
CA ASN A 282 -22.07 -5.09 11.36
C ASN A 282 -20.54 -5.32 11.38
N GLY A 283 -20.03 -6.16 10.48
CA GLY A 283 -18.62 -6.53 10.43
C GLY A 283 -18.45 -7.94 9.90
N GLY A 284 -17.21 -8.34 9.67
CA GLY A 284 -16.84 -9.57 8.99
C GLY A 284 -15.87 -9.28 7.87
N VAL A 285 -15.54 -10.32 7.12
CA VAL A 285 -14.73 -10.19 5.90
C VAL A 285 -15.58 -9.54 4.82
N ILE A 286 -15.16 -8.37 4.33
CA ILE A 286 -15.91 -7.67 3.28
C ILE A 286 -15.72 -8.34 1.93
N GLY A 287 -14.48 -8.67 1.58
CA GLY A 287 -14.16 -9.34 0.33
C GLY A 287 -12.72 -9.86 0.35
N PHE A 288 -12.40 -10.71 -0.63
CA PHE A 288 -11.05 -11.22 -0.80
C PHE A 288 -10.78 -11.74 -2.22
N PHE A 289 -9.53 -11.66 -2.65
CA PHE A 289 -8.97 -12.42 -3.76
C PHE A 289 -8.36 -13.74 -3.27
N PHE A 290 -8.62 -14.85 -3.98
CA PHE A 290 -8.04 -16.15 -3.66
C PHE A 290 -7.41 -16.79 -4.91
N SER A 291 -6.09 -16.75 -4.99
CA SER A 291 -5.32 -17.26 -6.13
C SER A 291 -5.49 -18.76 -6.41
N LYS A 292 -6.10 -19.53 -5.50
CA LYS A 292 -6.47 -20.94 -5.74
C LYS A 292 -7.30 -21.10 -7.01
N ASP A 293 -8.15 -20.11 -7.31
CA ASP A 293 -9.09 -20.19 -8.42
C ASP A 293 -8.40 -20.02 -9.78
N ASN A 294 -7.15 -19.54 -9.80
CA ASN A 294 -6.34 -19.48 -11.01
C ASN A 294 -5.63 -20.80 -11.35
N PHE A 295 -5.76 -21.83 -10.52
CA PHE A 295 -5.25 -23.17 -10.79
C PHE A 295 -6.31 -24.07 -11.43
N LYS A 296 -5.88 -25.07 -12.19
CA LYS A 296 -6.76 -26.14 -12.65
C LYS A 296 -7.24 -27.01 -11.49
N ARG A 297 -8.46 -27.54 -11.56
CA ARG A 297 -9.05 -28.46 -10.57
C ARG A 297 -8.24 -29.73 -10.33
N THR A 298 -7.49 -30.15 -11.34
CA THR A 298 -6.55 -31.27 -11.26
C THR A 298 -5.34 -31.00 -10.36
N SER A 299 -5.09 -29.74 -9.99
CA SER A 299 -4.06 -29.35 -9.02
C SER A 299 -4.65 -28.90 -7.70
N ILE A 300 -5.78 -28.19 -7.70
CA ILE A 300 -6.48 -27.75 -6.50
C ILE A 300 -7.97 -28.05 -6.66
N SER A 301 -8.49 -29.03 -5.92
CA SER A 301 -9.84 -29.56 -6.17
C SER A 301 -10.96 -28.54 -5.94
N GLY A 302 -10.78 -27.61 -4.99
CA GLY A 302 -11.69 -26.50 -4.73
C GLY A 302 -11.49 -25.26 -5.61
N SER A 303 -10.66 -25.34 -6.65
CA SER A 303 -10.54 -24.25 -7.62
C SER A 303 -11.84 -24.06 -8.40
N ASN A 304 -12.27 -22.80 -8.52
CA ASN A 304 -13.35 -22.38 -9.41
C ASN A 304 -12.88 -22.18 -10.87
N GLU A 305 -11.59 -22.32 -11.15
CA GLU A 305 -10.95 -22.16 -12.47
C GLU A 305 -11.27 -20.80 -13.13
N ARG A 306 -11.17 -19.71 -12.35
CA ARG A 306 -11.56 -18.34 -12.71
C ARG A 306 -10.56 -17.31 -12.21
N VAL A 307 -10.53 -16.18 -12.90
CA VAL A 307 -10.02 -14.92 -12.35
C VAL A 307 -11.19 -14.28 -11.59
N MET A 308 -11.16 -14.29 -10.26
CA MET A 308 -12.33 -13.92 -9.48
C MET A 308 -12.09 -13.33 -8.10
N PHE A 309 -13.10 -12.63 -7.60
CA PHE A 309 -13.23 -12.11 -6.24
C PHE A 309 -14.40 -12.75 -5.51
N TYR A 310 -14.28 -12.74 -4.19
CA TYR A 310 -15.37 -13.00 -3.26
C TYR A 310 -15.75 -11.71 -2.56
N ALA A 311 -17.05 -11.46 -2.43
CA ALA A 311 -17.60 -10.28 -1.80
C ALA A 311 -18.79 -10.67 -0.91
N ASP A 312 -18.86 -10.09 0.28
CA ASP A 312 -19.92 -10.40 1.23
C ASP A 312 -21.26 -9.83 0.77
N ALA A 313 -22.21 -10.73 0.48
CA ALA A 313 -23.53 -10.36 -0.03
C ALA A 313 -24.37 -9.60 1.01
N VAL A 314 -24.23 -9.92 2.30
CA VAL A 314 -25.07 -9.38 3.37
C VAL A 314 -24.63 -7.97 3.73
N LEU A 315 -23.32 -7.75 3.86
CA LEU A 315 -22.73 -6.44 4.03
C LEU A 315 -23.00 -5.58 2.80
N PHE A 316 -22.78 -6.08 1.58
CA PHE A 316 -23.06 -5.29 0.37
C PHE A 316 -24.54 -4.89 0.23
N ALA A 317 -25.48 -5.75 0.62
CA ALA A 317 -26.90 -5.42 0.62
C ALA A 317 -27.35 -4.59 1.83
N ASN A 318 -26.44 -4.30 2.77
CA ASN A 318 -26.75 -3.52 3.95
C ASN A 318 -26.85 -2.03 3.63
N ASN A 319 -27.88 -1.39 4.15
CA ASN A 319 -28.18 0.01 3.93
C ASN A 319 -28.30 0.72 5.28
N ASP A 320 -27.72 1.92 5.37
CA ASP A 320 -27.85 2.77 6.55
C ASP A 320 -29.19 3.52 6.57
N ASN A 321 -29.84 3.60 5.40
CA ASN A 321 -31.04 4.39 5.14
C ASN A 321 -32.24 3.51 4.74
N ALA A 322 -33.42 4.13 4.59
CA ALA A 322 -34.63 3.43 4.15
C ALA A 322 -34.54 2.88 2.72
N THR A 323 -33.64 3.40 1.89
CA THR A 323 -33.38 2.96 0.50
C THR A 323 -31.88 2.76 0.33
N TRP A 324 -31.50 1.61 -0.23
CA TRP A 324 -30.10 1.28 -0.51
C TRP A 324 -29.53 2.15 -1.63
N THR A 325 -28.28 2.59 -1.47
CA THR A 325 -27.49 3.22 -2.53
C THR A 325 -26.05 2.70 -2.49
N ILE A 326 -25.32 2.81 -3.61
CA ILE A 326 -23.89 2.44 -3.66
C ILE A 326 -23.01 3.31 -2.75
N ASP A 327 -23.54 4.46 -2.30
CA ASP A 327 -22.87 5.41 -1.41
C ASP A 327 -23.21 5.21 0.08
N ASP A 328 -24.06 4.24 0.43
CA ASP A 328 -24.22 3.80 1.82
C ASP A 328 -22.90 3.20 2.33
N PHE A 329 -22.67 3.18 3.65
CA PHE A 329 -21.38 2.79 4.25
C PHE A 329 -20.88 1.44 3.73
N TRP A 330 -21.65 0.37 3.89
CA TRP A 330 -21.19 -0.98 3.53
C TRP A 330 -20.97 -1.20 2.02
N PRO A 331 -21.87 -0.76 1.12
CA PRO A 331 -21.61 -0.77 -0.32
C PRO A 331 -20.35 0.00 -0.70
N LYS A 332 -20.10 1.14 -0.06
CA LYS A 332 -18.94 1.97 -0.36
C LYS A 332 -17.64 1.37 0.15
N GLU A 333 -17.64 0.79 1.35
CA GLU A 333 -16.51 0.03 1.88
C GLU A 333 -16.20 -1.19 1.00
N MET A 334 -17.22 -1.86 0.46
CA MET A 334 -17.05 -2.94 -0.53
C MET A 334 -16.37 -2.44 -1.81
N VAL A 335 -16.75 -1.27 -2.31
CA VAL A 335 -16.12 -0.65 -3.49
C VAL A 335 -14.63 -0.37 -3.24
N SER A 336 -14.27 0.19 -2.08
CA SER A 336 -12.86 0.39 -1.68
C SER A 336 -12.11 -0.94 -1.57
N THR A 337 -12.74 -1.94 -0.93
CA THR A 337 -12.19 -3.29 -0.75
C THR A 337 -11.95 -3.98 -2.09
N LEU A 338 -12.84 -3.84 -3.08
CA LEU A 338 -12.64 -4.43 -4.39
C LEU A 338 -11.42 -3.86 -5.11
N ALA A 339 -11.11 -2.57 -4.93
CA ALA A 339 -9.89 -2.00 -5.48
C ALA A 339 -8.63 -2.54 -4.77
N HIS A 340 -8.69 -2.69 -3.45
CA HIS A 340 -7.64 -3.33 -2.66
C HIS A 340 -7.37 -4.76 -3.14
N GLU A 341 -8.41 -5.58 -3.24
CA GLU A 341 -8.29 -6.98 -3.68
C GLU A 341 -7.90 -7.11 -5.15
N PHE A 342 -8.27 -6.13 -5.99
CA PHE A 342 -7.85 -6.12 -7.38
C PHE A 342 -6.37 -5.82 -7.55
N GLU A 343 -5.77 -4.98 -6.68
CA GLU A 343 -4.32 -4.87 -6.59
C GLU A 343 -3.69 -6.24 -6.30
N HIS A 344 -4.16 -6.97 -5.29
CA HIS A 344 -3.63 -8.31 -4.98
C HIS A 344 -3.73 -9.29 -6.14
N MET A 345 -4.84 -9.26 -6.89
CA MET A 345 -5.04 -10.07 -8.09
C MET A 345 -4.00 -9.76 -9.18
N ILE A 346 -3.82 -8.48 -9.50
CA ILE A 346 -2.82 -8.04 -10.49
C ILE A 346 -1.42 -8.35 -9.98
N HIS A 347 -1.14 -8.11 -8.70
CA HIS A 347 0.13 -8.41 -8.06
C HIS A 347 0.50 -9.89 -8.21
N TYR A 348 -0.44 -10.79 -7.88
CA TYR A 348 -0.26 -12.23 -8.04
C TYR A 348 0.14 -12.57 -9.48
N TYR A 349 -0.56 -12.01 -10.46
CA TYR A 349 -0.26 -12.27 -11.85
C TYR A 349 1.08 -11.66 -12.31
N GLN A 350 1.27 -10.35 -12.12
CA GLN A 350 2.44 -9.63 -12.62
C GLN A 350 3.72 -10.09 -11.90
N LYS A 351 3.70 -10.18 -10.57
CA LYS A 351 4.92 -10.44 -9.80
C LYS A 351 5.16 -11.94 -9.56
N GLN A 352 4.14 -12.67 -9.12
CA GLN A 352 4.33 -14.10 -8.82
C GLN A 352 4.29 -14.96 -10.08
N VAL A 353 3.33 -14.75 -10.98
CA VAL A 353 3.22 -15.56 -12.21
C VAL A 353 4.23 -15.12 -13.26
N LEU A 354 4.23 -13.86 -13.70
CA LEU A 354 5.10 -13.42 -14.81
C LEU A 354 6.57 -13.26 -14.40
N LEU A 355 6.85 -12.65 -13.25
CA LEU A 355 8.22 -12.45 -12.76
C LEU A 355 8.77 -13.62 -11.93
N ASP A 356 7.98 -14.66 -11.63
CA ASP A 356 8.38 -15.81 -10.79
C ASP A 356 8.93 -15.38 -9.40
N THR A 357 8.41 -14.29 -8.85
CA THR A 357 8.93 -13.61 -7.65
C THR A 357 7.85 -13.48 -6.58
N GLU A 358 8.17 -13.84 -5.33
CA GLU A 358 7.31 -13.59 -4.18
C GLU A 358 7.58 -12.19 -3.60
N THR A 359 6.63 -11.66 -2.85
CA THR A 359 6.75 -10.34 -2.23
C THR A 359 6.50 -10.48 -0.73
N GLU A 360 7.29 -9.77 0.08
CA GLU A 360 7.03 -9.69 1.52
C GLU A 360 5.64 -9.10 1.78
N THR A 361 4.96 -9.65 2.78
CA THR A 361 3.55 -9.32 3.04
C THR A 361 3.34 -7.84 3.29
N TRP A 362 4.24 -7.18 4.04
CA TRP A 362 4.12 -5.75 4.30
C TRP A 362 4.19 -4.90 3.02
N ILE A 363 4.93 -5.33 1.99
CA ILE A 363 5.01 -4.63 0.69
C ILE A 363 3.75 -4.88 -0.13
N SER A 364 3.27 -6.13 -0.18
CA SER A 364 2.01 -6.45 -0.88
C SER A 364 0.86 -5.62 -0.32
N GLU A 365 0.71 -5.61 1.00
CA GLU A 365 -0.32 -4.83 1.67
C GLU A 365 -0.06 -3.32 1.57
N MET A 366 1.19 -2.86 1.60
CA MET A 366 1.49 -1.45 1.31
C MET A 366 0.93 -1.02 -0.06
N LEU A 367 1.10 -1.83 -1.11
CA LEU A 367 0.59 -1.52 -2.45
C LEU A 367 -0.94 -1.49 -2.47
N ALA A 368 -1.60 -2.52 -1.94
CA ALA A 368 -3.05 -2.59 -1.86
C ALA A 368 -3.63 -1.42 -1.04
N GLU A 369 -3.06 -1.16 0.14
CA GLU A 369 -3.53 -0.09 1.02
C GLU A 369 -3.28 1.30 0.47
N THR A 370 -2.20 1.50 -0.30
CA THR A 370 -1.93 2.79 -0.95
C THR A 370 -2.83 3.01 -2.17
N THR A 371 -3.27 1.93 -2.82
CA THR A 371 -4.23 1.98 -3.93
C THR A 371 -5.54 2.59 -3.48
N GLU A 372 -6.03 2.25 -2.29
CA GLU A 372 -7.23 2.86 -1.72
C GLU A 372 -7.10 4.37 -1.50
N ASP A 373 -5.92 4.88 -1.10
CA ASP A 373 -5.68 6.33 -1.01
C ASP A 373 -5.67 6.99 -2.40
N LEU A 374 -4.98 6.38 -3.36
CA LEU A 374 -4.83 6.91 -4.72
C LEU A 374 -6.16 7.09 -5.46
N ILE A 375 -7.08 6.14 -5.30
CA ILE A 375 -8.35 6.17 -6.03
C ILE A 375 -9.51 6.72 -5.21
N ALA A 376 -9.30 7.06 -3.93
CA ALA A 376 -10.36 7.48 -3.01
C ALA A 376 -11.29 8.54 -3.60
N THR A 377 -10.73 9.60 -4.22
CA THR A 377 -11.52 10.68 -4.83
C THR A 377 -12.32 10.19 -6.03
N LYS A 378 -11.74 9.29 -6.83
CA LYS A 378 -12.35 8.71 -8.03
C LYS A 378 -13.54 7.80 -7.70
N ILE A 379 -13.40 6.95 -6.69
CA ILE A 379 -14.52 6.13 -6.19
C ILE A 379 -15.46 6.92 -5.28
N GLY A 380 -15.14 8.17 -4.91
CA GLY A 380 -15.91 8.99 -3.98
C GLY A 380 -15.97 8.41 -2.56
N HIS A 381 -14.91 7.73 -2.11
CA HIS A 381 -14.78 7.14 -0.78
C HIS A 381 -13.88 8.01 0.10
N THR A 382 -14.12 8.04 1.42
CA THR A 382 -13.24 8.81 2.33
C THR A 382 -11.81 8.25 2.43
N GLY A 383 -11.64 7.00 2.00
CA GLY A 383 -10.36 6.33 1.92
C GLY A 383 -9.65 6.21 3.26
N PRO A 384 -8.35 5.86 3.24
CA PRO A 384 -7.53 5.75 4.44
C PRO A 384 -7.43 7.06 5.23
N ARG A 385 -7.58 8.21 4.56
CA ARG A 385 -7.61 9.55 5.17
C ARG A 385 -8.80 9.76 6.10
N GLY A 386 -9.93 9.11 5.86
CA GLY A 386 -11.16 9.38 6.62
C GLY A 386 -11.62 10.84 6.51
N VAL A 387 -11.34 11.47 5.37
CA VAL A 387 -11.69 12.86 5.03
C VAL A 387 -12.62 12.81 3.82
N ASP A 388 -13.52 13.78 3.67
CA ASP A 388 -14.39 13.86 2.50
C ASP A 388 -13.55 13.78 1.20
N PRO A 389 -13.90 12.91 0.23
CA PRO A 389 -13.14 12.75 -1.02
C PRO A 389 -13.04 14.04 -1.85
N LEU A 390 -13.87 15.05 -1.60
CA LEU A 390 -13.81 16.36 -2.26
C LEU A 390 -12.97 17.39 -1.48
N ASP A 391 -12.46 17.02 -0.30
CA ASP A 391 -11.62 17.86 0.55
C ASP A 391 -10.13 17.47 0.42
N GLY A 392 -9.40 18.30 -0.33
CA GLY A 392 -7.96 18.17 -0.55
C GLY A 392 -7.09 18.61 0.63
N SER A 393 -7.67 19.30 1.62
CA SER A 393 -6.94 19.77 2.80
C SER A 393 -6.58 18.63 3.76
N ALA A 394 -5.89 18.91 4.86
CA ALA A 394 -5.59 17.90 5.86
C ALA A 394 -6.80 17.49 6.74
N GLY A 395 -8.02 17.94 6.41
CA GLY A 395 -9.24 17.71 7.18
C GLY A 395 -9.28 18.48 8.51
N ASN A 396 -10.34 18.27 9.29
CA ASN A 396 -10.53 18.93 10.58
C ASN A 396 -9.79 18.23 11.72
N THR A 397 -9.42 18.99 12.75
CA THR A 397 -8.88 18.43 14.00
C THR A 397 -9.91 17.56 14.72
N GLY A 398 -9.44 16.53 15.42
CA GLY A 398 -10.29 15.57 16.12
C GLY A 398 -10.86 14.45 15.24
N ASN A 399 -10.31 14.23 14.04
CA ASN A 399 -10.78 13.18 13.14
C ASN A 399 -10.51 11.78 13.74
N THR A 400 -11.55 10.98 13.95
CA THR A 400 -11.48 9.60 14.46
C THR A 400 -11.69 8.55 13.37
N GLN A 401 -11.80 8.96 12.10
CA GLN A 401 -12.07 8.08 10.97
C GLN A 401 -10.80 7.74 10.19
N GLY A 402 -10.92 6.77 9.27
CA GLY A 402 -9.81 6.29 8.47
C GLY A 402 -8.80 5.48 9.28
N ARG A 403 -7.60 5.33 8.73
CA ARG A 403 -6.53 4.47 9.29
C ARG A 403 -5.60 5.18 10.24
N TYR A 404 -5.50 6.50 10.12
CA TYR A 404 -4.50 7.27 10.83
C TYR A 404 -4.69 7.39 12.35
N PRO A 405 -5.91 7.31 12.93
CA PRO A 405 -6.06 7.14 14.38
C PRO A 405 -5.38 5.88 14.92
N LEU A 406 -5.43 4.77 14.18
CA LEU A 406 -4.81 3.51 14.58
C LEU A 406 -3.30 3.53 14.33
N PHE A 407 -2.85 4.13 13.22
CA PHE A 407 -1.43 4.38 12.99
C PHE A 407 -0.84 5.26 14.10
N ASN A 408 -1.48 6.37 14.47
CA ASN A 408 -0.99 7.28 15.50
C ASN A 408 -0.77 6.61 16.86
N GLN A 409 -1.63 5.65 17.24
CA GLN A 409 -1.46 4.85 18.47
C GLN A 409 -0.29 3.85 18.38
N ASN A 410 0.14 3.52 17.17
CA ASN A 410 1.09 2.44 16.89
C ASN A 410 2.22 2.90 15.95
N ASN A 411 2.52 4.20 15.92
CA ASN A 411 3.44 4.82 14.97
C ASN A 411 4.92 4.46 15.24
N THR A 412 5.18 3.66 16.29
CA THR A 412 6.53 3.18 16.66
C THR A 412 6.78 1.70 16.36
N LEU A 413 5.81 1.01 15.73
CA LEU A 413 6.00 -0.36 15.29
C LEU A 413 7.08 -0.45 14.20
N SER A 414 7.71 -1.62 14.11
CA SER A 414 8.56 -1.98 12.97
C SER A 414 7.75 -1.90 11.69
N LEU A 415 8.28 -1.23 10.66
CA LEU A 415 7.64 -1.11 9.35
C LEU A 415 7.45 -2.48 8.68
N THR A 416 8.46 -3.33 8.75
CA THR A 416 8.56 -4.58 8.00
C THR A 416 8.01 -5.80 8.75
N GLU A 417 7.90 -5.72 10.09
CA GLU A 417 7.27 -6.78 10.87
C GLU A 417 5.77 -6.86 10.56
N TRP A 418 5.28 -8.08 10.27
CA TRP A 418 3.89 -8.33 9.93
C TRP A 418 3.25 -9.35 10.88
N THR A 419 2.24 -8.90 11.62
CA THR A 419 1.48 -9.74 12.57
C THR A 419 0.06 -10.02 12.09
N GLY A 420 -0.36 -9.43 10.96
CA GLY A 420 -1.70 -9.53 10.41
C GLY A 420 -2.77 -8.76 11.21
N GLN A 421 -2.35 -7.83 12.07
CA GLN A 421 -3.26 -7.01 12.86
C GLN A 421 -3.63 -5.72 12.11
N LEU A 422 -4.80 -5.14 12.39
CA LEU A 422 -5.27 -3.88 11.76
C LEU A 422 -4.22 -2.74 11.80
N LYS A 423 -3.39 -2.70 12.84
CA LYS A 423 -2.32 -1.71 13.01
C LYS A 423 -1.17 -1.88 12.00
N ASP A 424 -0.98 -3.08 11.45
CA ASP A 424 0.04 -3.34 10.43
C ASP A 424 -0.37 -2.69 9.11
N TYR A 425 -1.64 -2.83 8.74
CA TYR A 425 -2.26 -2.18 7.58
C TYR A 425 -2.22 -0.65 7.67
N SER A 426 -2.55 -0.07 8.84
CA SER A 426 -2.50 1.39 9.02
C SER A 426 -1.07 1.94 8.91
N LYS A 427 -0.08 1.19 9.38
CA LYS A 427 1.35 1.50 9.29
C LYS A 427 1.86 1.47 7.86
N VAL A 428 1.60 0.39 7.12
CA VAL A 428 2.08 0.30 5.73
C VAL A 428 1.34 1.26 4.81
N ASN A 429 0.06 1.56 5.09
CA ASN A 429 -0.65 2.62 4.41
C ASN A 429 -0.01 4.00 4.65
N ALA A 430 0.32 4.34 5.91
CA ALA A 430 1.02 5.59 6.19
C ALA A 430 2.36 5.66 5.44
N PHE A 431 3.16 4.60 5.43
CA PHE A 431 4.42 4.59 4.69
C PHE A 431 4.22 4.70 3.16
N GLY A 432 3.32 3.93 2.57
CA GLY A 432 3.05 3.97 1.13
C GLY A 432 2.48 5.31 0.66
N THR A 433 1.63 5.95 1.47
CA THR A 433 1.12 7.31 1.20
C THR A 433 2.22 8.37 1.29
N PHE A 434 3.25 8.17 2.12
CA PHE A 434 4.48 8.96 2.10
C PHE A 434 5.26 8.75 0.79
N LEU A 435 5.40 7.50 0.33
CA LEU A 435 6.13 7.21 -0.90
C LEU A 435 5.53 7.93 -2.10
N ILE A 436 4.22 7.82 -2.33
CA ILE A 436 3.58 8.43 -3.50
C ILE A 436 3.63 9.96 -3.48
N ARG A 437 3.60 10.58 -2.29
CA ARG A 437 3.67 12.05 -2.14
C ARG A 437 5.08 12.61 -2.35
N ASN A 438 6.13 11.80 -2.19
CA ASN A 438 7.52 12.27 -2.18
C ASN A 438 8.38 11.72 -3.34
N TYR A 439 8.01 10.56 -3.90
CA TYR A 439 8.86 9.77 -4.82
C TYR A 439 8.19 9.37 -6.14
N GLY A 440 7.28 10.21 -6.66
CA GLY A 440 6.80 10.08 -8.04
C GLY A 440 5.42 9.45 -8.20
N GLY A 441 4.54 9.61 -7.21
CA GLY A 441 3.11 9.31 -7.36
C GLY A 441 2.83 7.83 -7.60
N ALA A 442 1.79 7.55 -8.39
CA ALA A 442 1.38 6.20 -8.76
C ALA A 442 2.50 5.41 -9.46
N LYS A 443 3.43 6.08 -10.16
CA LYS A 443 4.55 5.41 -10.82
C LYS A 443 5.44 4.65 -9.83
N VAL A 444 5.64 5.14 -8.60
CA VAL A 444 6.48 4.43 -7.63
C VAL A 444 5.89 3.07 -7.30
N LEU A 445 4.56 2.94 -7.19
CA LEU A 445 3.88 1.68 -6.92
C LEU A 445 3.99 0.72 -8.11
N ARG A 446 3.85 1.23 -9.34
CA ARG A 446 4.17 0.48 -10.57
C ARG A 446 5.57 -0.11 -10.49
N ASP A 447 6.56 0.71 -10.17
CA ASP A 447 7.97 0.30 -10.20
C ASP A 447 8.29 -0.74 -9.11
N VAL A 448 7.59 -0.70 -7.96
CA VAL A 448 7.68 -1.76 -6.93
C VAL A 448 7.11 -3.07 -7.44
N MET A 449 5.99 -3.03 -8.16
CA MET A 449 5.36 -4.23 -8.73
C MET A 449 6.19 -4.83 -9.88
N TYR A 450 6.85 -4.01 -10.68
CA TYR A 450 7.58 -4.45 -11.89
C TYR A 450 9.08 -4.63 -11.67
N ASN A 451 9.44 -5.29 -10.57
CA ASN A 451 10.79 -5.73 -10.32
C ASN A 451 10.81 -7.14 -9.69
N THR A 452 11.95 -7.82 -9.81
CA THR A 452 12.15 -9.18 -9.31
C THR A 452 12.68 -9.21 -7.86
N LEU A 453 12.55 -8.11 -7.13
CA LEU A 453 12.97 -8.02 -5.73
C LEU A 453 11.76 -8.28 -4.83
N SER A 454 11.98 -8.96 -3.72
CA SER A 454 10.94 -9.45 -2.81
C SER A 454 10.82 -8.65 -1.52
N ASP A 455 11.89 -7.98 -1.12
CA ASP A 455 12.09 -7.32 0.17
C ASP A 455 12.14 -5.80 0.02
N GLU A 456 12.64 -5.06 1.03
CA GLU A 456 12.73 -3.60 0.99
C GLU A 456 13.53 -3.06 -0.22
N ASN A 457 14.39 -3.87 -0.84
CA ASN A 457 15.09 -3.46 -2.05
C ASN A 457 14.13 -3.26 -3.23
N ALA A 458 12.95 -3.89 -3.24
CA ALA A 458 11.91 -3.63 -4.22
C ALA A 458 11.41 -2.19 -4.12
N VAL A 459 11.21 -1.70 -2.90
CA VAL A 459 10.82 -0.31 -2.62
C VAL A 459 11.96 0.64 -2.97
N LEU A 460 13.18 0.32 -2.53
CA LEU A 460 14.34 1.15 -2.80
C LEU A 460 14.63 1.30 -4.30
N SER A 461 14.54 0.19 -5.04
CA SER A 461 14.72 0.18 -6.49
C SER A 461 13.71 1.08 -7.18
N ALA A 462 12.43 1.05 -6.77
CA ALA A 462 11.40 1.93 -7.29
C ALA A 462 11.66 3.40 -6.96
N VAL A 463 11.91 3.72 -5.68
CA VAL A 463 12.17 5.08 -5.22
C VAL A 463 13.37 5.69 -5.93
N SER A 464 14.42 4.90 -6.17
CA SER A 464 15.63 5.34 -6.87
C SER A 464 15.41 5.83 -8.30
N GLN A 465 14.26 5.48 -8.93
CA GLN A 465 13.89 5.97 -10.26
C GLN A 465 13.32 7.38 -10.24
N SER A 466 12.94 7.89 -9.06
CA SER A 466 12.47 9.27 -8.90
C SER A 466 13.63 10.24 -8.69
N VAL A 467 13.43 11.50 -9.11
CA VAL A 467 14.43 12.57 -8.93
C VAL A 467 14.79 12.75 -7.45
N ASN A 468 13.79 12.70 -6.57
CA ASN A 468 13.99 12.87 -5.13
C ASN A 468 14.58 11.62 -4.46
N GLY A 469 14.46 10.44 -5.08
CA GLY A 469 14.89 9.17 -4.48
C GLY A 469 16.27 8.68 -4.92
N THR A 470 16.89 9.32 -5.91
CA THR A 470 18.19 8.90 -6.44
C THR A 470 19.27 8.90 -5.34
N GLY A 471 19.92 7.74 -5.15
CA GLY A 471 21.03 7.58 -4.20
C GLY A 471 20.62 7.40 -2.74
N LYS A 472 19.32 7.36 -2.44
CA LYS A 472 18.83 7.04 -1.09
C LYS A 472 19.10 5.59 -0.74
N THR A 473 19.14 5.32 0.56
CA THR A 473 19.07 3.98 1.15
C THR A 473 17.70 3.75 1.79
N PHE A 474 17.41 2.53 2.23
CA PHE A 474 16.20 2.27 3.02
C PHE A 474 16.21 3.03 4.37
N ASP A 475 17.39 3.18 4.97
CA ASP A 475 17.62 3.97 6.19
C ASP A 475 17.22 5.44 6.02
N ASP A 476 17.50 6.01 4.85
CA ASP A 476 17.06 7.37 4.50
C ASP A 476 15.53 7.45 4.42
N LEU A 477 14.88 6.46 3.78
CA LEU A 477 13.42 6.43 3.67
C LEU A 477 12.74 6.29 5.03
N LEU A 478 13.27 5.44 5.91
CA LEU A 478 12.73 5.24 7.25
C LEU A 478 12.82 6.53 8.09
N LYS A 479 13.97 7.21 8.03
CA LYS A 479 14.19 8.49 8.71
C LYS A 479 13.30 9.59 8.15
N GLU A 480 13.22 9.72 6.84
CA GLU A 480 12.41 10.74 6.18
C GLU A 480 10.92 10.55 6.39
N TRP A 481 10.46 9.31 6.44
CA TRP A 481 9.09 9.02 6.83
C TRP A 481 8.78 9.51 8.25
N GLY A 482 9.68 9.26 9.20
CA GLY A 482 9.55 9.76 10.57
C GLY A 482 9.57 11.30 10.64
N ILE A 483 10.43 11.95 9.86
CA ILE A 483 10.46 13.41 9.74
C ILE A 483 9.12 13.93 9.21
N ALA A 484 8.60 13.34 8.13
CA ALA A 484 7.35 13.73 7.50
C ALA A 484 6.14 13.58 8.44
N VAL A 485 6.12 12.53 9.26
CA VAL A 485 5.09 12.35 10.30
C VAL A 485 5.14 13.48 11.33
N LEU A 486 6.34 13.84 11.83
CA LEU A 486 6.47 14.91 12.82
C LEU A 486 6.22 16.31 12.25
N LEU A 487 6.44 16.53 10.95
CA LEU A 487 6.20 17.81 10.29
C LEU A 487 4.85 17.87 9.55
N SER A 488 3.94 16.92 9.75
CA SER A 488 2.69 16.85 8.99
C SER A 488 1.72 18.02 9.25
N ASP A 489 1.92 18.77 10.33
CA ASP A 489 1.19 19.99 10.67
C ASP A 489 1.74 21.25 9.98
N ASN A 490 2.85 21.13 9.25
CA ASN A 490 3.42 22.19 8.44
C ASN A 490 3.06 21.99 6.96
N GLU A 491 2.59 23.07 6.33
CA GLU A 491 2.41 23.13 4.88
C GLU A 491 3.67 23.71 4.21
N ASN A 492 3.84 23.44 2.91
CA ASN A 492 4.86 24.07 2.06
C ASN A 492 6.32 23.88 2.53
N LEU A 493 6.61 22.73 3.12
CA LEU A 493 7.97 22.34 3.50
C LEU A 493 8.92 22.46 2.30
N GLN A 494 10.13 22.96 2.56
CA GLN A 494 11.19 23.17 1.58
C GLN A 494 12.31 22.19 1.89
N ASN A 495 12.71 21.39 0.90
CA ASN A 495 13.79 20.41 1.03
C ASN A 495 13.56 19.38 2.17
N GLN A 496 12.31 19.14 2.55
CA GLN A 496 11.93 18.11 3.51
C GLN A 496 10.78 17.30 2.92
N PRO A 497 10.68 16.01 3.29
CA PRO A 497 9.54 15.21 2.90
C PRO A 497 8.25 15.74 3.53
N ALA A 498 7.14 15.64 2.81
CA ALA A 498 5.87 16.21 3.23
C ALA A 498 4.70 15.23 3.06
N TYR A 499 3.75 15.35 3.98
CA TYR A 499 2.40 14.81 3.84
C TYR A 499 1.35 15.89 3.53
N ASN A 500 1.65 17.13 3.93
CA ASN A 500 0.70 18.23 3.92
C ASN A 500 1.14 19.32 2.94
N THR A 501 0.35 19.48 1.88
CA THR A 501 0.52 20.51 0.86
C THR A 501 -0.58 21.58 0.93
N GLY A 502 -1.47 21.49 1.91
CA GLY A 502 -2.63 22.38 2.10
C GLY A 502 -3.85 22.05 1.22
N ASP A 503 -3.65 21.36 0.10
CA ASP A 503 -4.69 20.95 -0.85
C ASP A 503 -4.27 19.66 -1.59
N PHE A 504 -5.06 19.23 -2.58
CA PHE A 504 -4.72 18.14 -3.49
C PHE A 504 -3.43 18.38 -4.25
N THR A 505 -2.55 17.39 -4.20
CA THR A 505 -1.44 17.24 -5.16
C THR A 505 -1.91 16.34 -6.31
N GLN A 506 -1.88 16.87 -7.54
CA GLN A 506 -2.28 16.14 -8.73
C GLN A 506 -1.13 15.27 -9.23
N ASP A 507 -1.38 13.97 -9.41
CA ASP A 507 -0.44 13.01 -9.97
C ASP A 507 -1.01 12.40 -11.25
N THR A 508 -0.48 12.82 -12.41
CA THR A 508 -0.88 12.24 -13.70
C THR A 508 0.08 11.12 -14.07
N TYR A 509 -0.45 9.90 -14.15
CA TYR A 509 0.28 8.73 -14.58
C TYR A 509 -0.49 8.02 -15.71
N ASN A 510 0.19 7.80 -16.85
CA ASN A 510 -0.42 7.29 -18.07
C ASN A 510 -1.67 8.09 -18.48
N SER A 511 -2.86 7.48 -18.49
CA SER A 511 -4.11 8.11 -18.93
C SER A 511 -4.99 8.65 -17.81
N SER A 512 -4.60 8.47 -16.54
CA SER A 512 -5.37 8.90 -15.39
C SER A 512 -4.63 9.94 -14.56
N THR A 513 -5.39 10.84 -13.95
CA THR A 513 -4.89 11.74 -12.91
C THR A 513 -5.47 11.32 -11.56
N TYR A 514 -4.61 11.18 -10.57
CA TYR A 514 -4.93 10.84 -9.18
C TYR A 514 -4.75 12.07 -8.29
N GLU A 515 -5.63 12.22 -7.31
CA GLU A 515 -5.67 13.41 -6.45
C GLU A 515 -5.23 13.05 -5.04
N LEU A 516 -4.00 13.41 -4.70
CA LEU A 516 -3.40 13.10 -3.40
C LEU A 516 -3.73 14.22 -2.42
N GLY A 517 -4.76 14.04 -1.61
CA GLY A 517 -5.10 15.03 -0.59
C GLY A 517 -4.06 15.08 0.53
N SER A 518 -3.99 16.24 1.19
CA SER A 518 -3.06 16.50 2.28
C SER A 518 -3.37 15.65 3.52
N ILE A 519 -2.33 15.35 4.30
CA ILE A 519 -2.43 14.59 5.55
C ILE A 519 -1.69 15.35 6.64
N ASN A 520 -2.39 15.63 7.75
CA ASN A 520 -1.80 16.08 9.00
C ASN A 520 -2.14 15.06 10.09
N PHE A 521 -1.17 14.27 10.53
CA PHE A 521 -1.41 13.28 11.58
C PHE A 521 -1.87 13.88 12.91
N PHE A 522 -1.53 15.15 13.19
CA PHE A 522 -1.99 15.86 14.39
C PHE A 522 -3.47 16.30 14.33
N ASN A 523 -4.13 16.21 13.15
CA ASN A 523 -5.57 16.42 13.06
C ASN A 523 -6.37 15.19 13.53
N TYR A 524 -5.76 14.03 13.68
CA TYR A 524 -6.44 12.81 14.08
C TYR A 524 -6.49 12.65 15.60
N SER A 525 -7.49 11.91 16.07
CA SER A 525 -7.66 11.58 17.49
C SER A 525 -7.57 10.06 17.68
N PRO A 526 -6.53 9.56 18.40
CA PRO A 526 -5.48 10.34 19.02
C PRO A 526 -4.45 10.88 18.01
N ALA A 527 -3.70 11.91 18.42
CA ALA A 527 -2.52 12.39 17.73
C ALA A 527 -1.38 11.34 17.79
N PRO A 528 -0.29 11.48 16.99
CA PRO A 528 0.83 10.55 17.02
C PRO A 528 1.36 10.33 18.43
N THR A 529 1.68 9.07 18.76
CA THR A 529 2.30 8.76 20.05
C THR A 529 3.71 9.35 20.06
N ILE A 530 3.94 10.26 21.02
CA ILE A 530 5.20 10.96 21.23
C ILE A 530 5.55 10.85 22.71
N PHE A 531 6.75 10.35 22.99
CA PHE A 531 7.22 10.04 24.33
C PHE A 531 7.99 11.21 24.95
N THR A 532 8.00 11.26 26.27
CA THR A 532 8.81 12.21 27.06
C THR A 532 9.86 11.48 27.92
N SER A 533 9.83 10.15 27.90
CA SER A 533 10.84 9.25 28.44
C SER A 533 11.57 8.54 27.32
N ALA A 534 12.83 8.15 27.57
CA ALA A 534 13.55 7.29 26.63
C ALA A 534 12.92 5.89 26.60
N GLY A 535 13.12 5.17 25.49
CA GLY A 535 12.51 3.87 25.29
C GLY A 535 13.26 2.98 24.30
N THR A 536 12.59 1.90 23.94
CA THR A 536 13.07 0.94 22.94
C THR A 536 12.50 1.30 21.57
N VAL A 537 13.40 1.45 20.60
CA VAL A 537 13.08 1.65 19.19
C VAL A 537 12.98 0.28 18.52
N ALA A 538 11.84 -0.02 17.88
CA ALA A 538 11.67 -1.27 17.15
C ALA A 538 12.68 -1.38 15.98
N ALA A 539 12.99 -2.60 15.55
CA ALA A 539 13.77 -2.84 14.33
C ALA A 539 13.07 -2.21 13.11
N GLN A 540 13.80 -1.53 12.22
CA GLN A 540 13.22 -0.78 11.08
C GLN A 540 11.99 0.06 11.48
N GLY A 541 12.07 0.70 12.66
CA GLY A 541 11.01 1.51 13.25
C GLY A 541 11.51 2.88 13.66
N ASN A 542 10.56 3.77 13.91
CA ASN A 542 10.79 5.13 14.39
C ASN A 542 10.32 5.28 15.84
N TYR A 543 11.00 6.13 16.60
CA TYR A 543 10.61 6.51 17.95
C TYR A 543 10.67 8.01 18.10
N TYR A 544 9.57 8.61 18.56
CA TYR A 544 9.39 10.06 18.62
C TYR A 544 9.51 10.52 20.06
N TYR A 545 10.56 11.29 20.35
CA TYR A 545 10.81 11.83 21.68
C TYR A 545 10.64 13.35 21.69
N LYS A 546 9.89 13.89 22.64
CA LYS A 546 9.68 15.32 22.85
C LYS A 546 10.58 15.83 23.96
N VAL A 547 11.51 16.70 23.60
CA VAL A 547 12.40 17.40 24.55
C VAL A 547 11.63 18.48 25.31
N GLY A 548 10.71 19.18 24.63
CA GLY A 548 9.82 20.15 25.25
C GLY A 548 9.13 21.08 24.25
N ASP A 549 8.19 21.87 24.75
CA ASP A 549 7.43 22.89 24.00
C ASP A 549 7.83 24.29 24.41
N ASN A 550 7.63 25.25 23.51
CA ASN A 550 7.85 26.69 23.76
C ASN A 550 9.23 26.98 24.37
N LEU A 551 10.24 26.21 23.98
CA LEU A 551 11.60 26.34 24.47
C LEU A 551 12.28 27.55 23.84
N THR A 552 13.06 28.27 24.64
CA THR A 552 13.92 29.38 24.21
C THR A 552 15.30 29.25 24.84
N GLY A 553 16.25 30.00 24.30
CA GLY A 553 17.65 30.01 24.73
C GLY A 553 18.36 28.71 24.37
N THR A 554 19.24 28.26 25.26
CA THR A 554 20.06 27.07 25.03
C THR A 554 19.46 25.82 25.68
N VAL A 555 19.43 24.72 24.93
CA VAL A 555 19.04 23.38 25.38
C VAL A 555 20.23 22.45 25.16
N THR A 556 20.59 21.69 26.19
CA THR A 556 21.61 20.64 26.08
C THR A 556 20.94 19.29 26.19
N ILE A 557 21.25 18.40 25.25
CA ILE A 557 20.69 17.05 25.16
C ILE A 557 21.86 16.06 25.06
N ASP A 558 21.83 15.05 25.90
CA ASP A 558 22.76 13.93 25.87
C ASP A 558 21.99 12.65 25.53
N LEU A 559 22.51 11.90 24.56
CA LEU A 559 21.94 10.65 24.05
C LEU A 559 22.95 9.52 24.23
N THR A 560 22.47 8.35 24.64
CA THR A 560 23.20 7.07 24.50
C THR A 560 22.41 6.15 23.58
N LEU A 561 23.06 5.70 22.52
CA LEU A 561 22.53 4.89 21.43
C LEU A 561 23.37 3.62 21.25
N ASN A 562 22.89 2.71 20.40
CA ASN A 562 23.49 1.39 20.19
C ASN A 562 24.41 1.29 18.95
N GLY A 563 24.55 2.35 18.15
CA GLY A 563 25.32 2.33 16.90
C GLY A 563 24.51 2.05 15.63
N THR A 564 23.26 1.58 15.75
CA THR A 564 22.35 1.32 14.62
C THR A 564 21.11 2.22 14.61
N THR A 565 20.90 2.98 15.68
CA THR A 565 19.85 3.99 15.77
C THR A 565 20.40 5.36 15.41
N GLU A 566 19.91 5.97 14.33
CA GLU A 566 20.23 7.37 13.99
C GLU A 566 19.34 8.29 14.82
N ALA A 567 19.93 9.30 15.43
CA ALA A 567 19.19 10.40 16.04
C ALA A 567 19.10 11.58 15.08
N THR A 568 17.90 12.16 14.97
CA THR A 568 17.61 13.37 14.19
C THR A 568 16.91 14.37 15.08
N LEU A 569 17.46 15.59 15.14
CA LEU A 569 16.85 16.73 15.83
C LEU A 569 15.82 17.39 14.92
N ILE A 570 14.63 17.66 15.45
CA ILE A 570 13.59 18.41 14.73
C ILE A 570 13.10 19.55 15.64
N ALA A 571 13.25 20.78 15.18
CA ALA A 571 12.68 21.96 15.81
C ALA A 571 11.54 22.50 14.95
N LYS A 572 10.41 22.87 15.56
CA LYS A 572 9.28 23.53 14.88
C LYS A 572 8.56 24.51 15.80
#